data_AF-A0A9N9IQM1-F1
#
_entry.id   AF-A0A9N9IQM1-F1
#
_cell.length_a   1.000
_cell.length_b   1.000
_cell.length_c   1.000
_cell.angle_alpha   90.00
_cell.angle_beta   90.00
_cell.angle_gamma   90.00
#
_symmetry.space_group_name_H-M   'P 1'
#
loop_
_entity.id
_entity.type
_entity.pdbx_description
1 polymer ?
#
loop_
_entity_poly.entity_id
_entity_poly.type
_entity_poly.pdbx_seq_one_letter_code
_entity_poly.pdbx_strand_id
1 'polypeptide(L)'
;FFSIFDGHAGKQAAEWCGNHFHEIFQDVLQKHANISVQEIFNCAFLRADEQLNQNAGKHSGCTAVTAFLRSEEITNGNDINAVRLSYDHKGSDPQEAKRIVEAGGFVMNNRVNGVLAVTRSLGDYSMKDFVIGKPYTTETTLTEKDPFLILACD
;
A
#
# COMPACT_ATOMS: atom_id res chain seq x y z
N PHE A 1 10.50 -8.63 -6.15
CA PHE A 1 9.24 -7.95 -5.83
C PHE A 1 8.37 -8.96 -5.09
N PHE A 2 7.80 -8.59 -3.96
CA PHE A 2 6.94 -9.45 -3.15
C PHE A 2 5.74 -8.62 -2.67
N SER A 3 4.55 -9.20 -2.61
CA SER A 3 3.36 -8.52 -2.11
C SER A 3 2.36 -9.47 -1.48
N ILE A 4 1.62 -8.97 -0.50
CA ILE A 4 0.40 -9.59 0.02
C ILE A 4 -0.73 -8.60 -0.17
N PHE A 5 -1.85 -9.10 -0.69
CA PHE A 5 -3.10 -8.35 -0.83
C PHE A 5 -4.16 -9.03 0.02
N ASP A 6 -4.61 -8.36 1.06
CA ASP A 6 -5.67 -8.88 1.94
C ASP A 6 -7.00 -8.23 1.57
N GLY A 7 -7.93 -9.05 1.08
CA GLY A 7 -9.18 -8.61 0.47
C GLY A 7 -10.34 -8.58 1.46
N HIS A 8 -11.19 -7.57 1.34
CA HIS A 8 -12.43 -7.44 2.10
C HIS A 8 -13.62 -7.11 1.19
N ALA A 9 -14.82 -7.42 1.69
CA ALA A 9 -16.08 -7.29 0.95
C ALA A 9 -16.10 -8.03 -0.42
N GLY A 10 -15.24 -9.03 -0.56
CA GLY A 10 -15.06 -9.82 -1.78
C GLY A 10 -13.58 -10.03 -2.09
N LYS A 11 -13.28 -11.01 -2.94
CA LYS A 11 -11.89 -11.35 -3.32
C LYS A 11 -11.39 -10.63 -4.58
N GLN A 12 -12.28 -9.92 -5.30
CA GLN A 12 -11.98 -9.41 -6.64
C GLN A 12 -10.85 -8.38 -6.63
N ALA A 13 -10.84 -7.46 -5.67
CA ALA A 13 -9.75 -6.48 -5.52
C ALA A 13 -8.40 -7.17 -5.28
N ALA A 14 -8.33 -8.08 -4.30
CA ALA A 14 -7.10 -8.81 -3.99
C ALA A 14 -6.63 -9.70 -5.15
N GLU A 15 -7.52 -10.46 -5.80
CA GLU A 15 -7.19 -11.28 -6.97
C GLU A 15 -6.70 -10.44 -8.15
N TRP A 16 -7.36 -9.31 -8.43
CA TRP A 16 -6.95 -8.42 -9.49
C TRP A 16 -5.57 -7.81 -9.20
N CYS A 17 -5.32 -7.32 -7.99
CA CYS A 17 -4.01 -6.79 -7.61
C CYS A 17 -2.92 -7.87 -7.67
N GLY A 18 -3.21 -9.10 -7.22
CA GLY A 18 -2.29 -10.23 -7.32
C GLY A 18 -1.87 -10.53 -8.76
N ASN A 19 -2.80 -10.39 -9.72
CA ASN A 19 -2.55 -10.67 -11.13
C ASN A 19 -1.90 -9.51 -11.91
N HIS A 20 -2.09 -8.25 -11.50
CA HIS A 20 -1.72 -7.08 -12.33
C HIS A 20 -0.74 -6.09 -11.68
N PHE A 21 -0.69 -6.01 -10.35
CA PHE A 21 0.06 -4.93 -9.68
C PHE A 21 1.55 -4.97 -10.02
N HIS A 22 2.14 -6.16 -10.12
CA HIS A 22 3.57 -6.32 -10.43
C HIS A 22 3.92 -5.84 -11.85
N GLU A 23 3.01 -6.03 -12.82
CA GLU A 23 3.19 -5.53 -14.19
C GLU A 23 3.08 -4.00 -14.23
N ILE A 24 2.13 -3.42 -13.49
CA ILE A 24 1.98 -1.97 -13.35
C ILE A 24 3.22 -1.36 -12.70
N PHE A 25 3.71 -1.97 -11.61
CA PHE A 25 4.92 -1.53 -10.93
C PHE A 25 6.13 -1.58 -11.85
N GLN A 26 6.30 -2.66 -12.62
CA GLN A 26 7.38 -2.78 -13.60
C GLN A 26 7.29 -1.71 -14.69
N ASP A 27 6.11 -1.46 -15.24
CA ASP A 27 5.90 -0.44 -16.28
C ASP A 27 6.25 0.97 -15.77
N VAL A 28 5.82 1.31 -14.54
CA VAL A 28 6.17 2.60 -13.90
C VAL A 28 7.68 2.69 -13.65
N LEU A 29 8.29 1.63 -13.11
CA LEU A 29 9.72 1.56 -12.85
C LEU A 29 10.56 1.79 -14.12
N GLN A 30 10.16 1.19 -15.25
CA GLN A 30 10.86 1.33 -16.53
C GLN A 30 10.67 2.71 -17.17
N LYS A 31 9.47 3.29 -17.06
CA LYS A 31 9.16 4.60 -17.64
C LYS A 31 9.75 5.77 -16.84
N HIS A 32 9.99 5.57 -15.55
CA HIS A 32 10.43 6.62 -14.63
C HIS A 32 11.70 6.24 -13.87
N ALA A 33 12.78 5.95 -14.60
CA ALA A 33 14.08 5.61 -13.98
C ALA A 33 14.72 6.74 -13.16
N ASN A 34 14.23 7.98 -13.30
CA ASN A 34 14.86 9.18 -12.72
C ASN A 34 14.23 9.63 -11.40
N ILE A 35 13.19 8.94 -10.92
CA ILE A 35 12.51 9.27 -9.66
C ILE A 35 12.81 8.21 -8.60
N SER A 36 12.57 8.57 -7.34
CA SER A 36 12.78 7.66 -6.21
C SER A 36 11.87 6.43 -6.30
N VAL A 37 12.30 5.29 -5.73
CA VAL A 37 11.49 4.06 -5.66
C VAL A 37 10.19 4.29 -4.87
N GLN A 38 10.24 5.16 -3.87
CA GLN A 38 9.08 5.62 -3.11
C GLN A 38 8.03 6.26 -4.03
N GLU A 39 8.48 7.12 -4.96
CA GLU A 39 7.58 7.75 -5.91
C GLU A 39 7.08 6.78 -6.99
N ILE A 40 7.93 5.83 -7.42
CA ILE A 40 7.51 4.72 -8.28
C ILE A 40 6.38 3.92 -7.60
N PHE A 41 6.50 3.61 -6.31
CA PHE A 41 5.42 2.97 -5.55
C PHE A 41 4.16 3.84 -5.50
N ASN A 42 4.28 5.13 -5.19
CA ASN A 42 3.13 6.04 -5.20
C ASN A 42 2.39 6.00 -6.54
N CYS A 43 3.11 6.15 -7.65
CA CYS A 43 2.55 6.08 -8.99
C CYS A 43 1.91 4.72 -9.29
N ALA A 44 2.59 3.61 -8.95
CA ALA A 44 2.08 2.26 -9.20
C ALA A 44 0.79 1.97 -8.42
N PHE A 45 0.72 2.37 -7.14
CA PHE A 45 -0.46 2.23 -6.30
C PHE A 45 -1.63 3.06 -6.83
N LEU A 46 -1.42 4.34 -7.14
CA LEU A 46 -2.48 5.20 -7.68
C LEU A 46 -3.00 4.69 -9.03
N ARG A 47 -2.11 4.22 -9.90
CA ARG A 47 -2.48 3.65 -11.20
C ARG A 47 -3.21 2.32 -11.06
N ALA A 48 -2.77 1.45 -10.15
CA ALA A 48 -3.46 0.20 -9.85
C ALA A 48 -4.87 0.47 -9.32
N ASP A 49 -5.02 1.44 -8.41
CA ASP A 49 -6.31 1.83 -7.85
C ASP A 49 -7.27 2.37 -8.93
N GLU A 50 -6.78 3.23 -9.82
CA GLU A 50 -7.54 3.75 -10.95
C GLU A 50 -8.01 2.63 -11.90
N GLN A 51 -7.11 1.74 -12.29
CA GLN A 51 -7.45 0.62 -13.18
C GLN A 51 -8.40 -0.38 -12.55
N LEU A 52 -8.24 -0.67 -11.26
CA LEU A 52 -9.14 -1.54 -10.52
C LEU A 52 -10.57 -0.95 -10.53
N ASN A 53 -10.71 0.34 -10.23
CA ASN A 53 -12.00 1.04 -10.25
C ASN A 53 -12.70 1.02 -11.62
N GLN A 54 -11.94 0.91 -12.72
CA GLN A 54 -12.47 0.82 -14.08
C GLN A 54 -12.89 -0.61 -14.48
N ASN A 55 -12.21 -1.65 -13.98
CA ASN A 55 -12.30 -3.00 -14.54
C ASN A 55 -12.95 -4.05 -13.62
N ALA A 56 -12.75 -3.99 -12.30
CA ALA A 56 -13.29 -4.96 -11.34
C ALA A 56 -13.15 -4.45 -9.90
N GLY A 57 -14.15 -4.64 -9.03
CA GLY A 57 -14.01 -4.29 -7.61
C GLY A 57 -14.61 -2.96 -7.18
N LYS A 58 -15.68 -2.48 -7.82
CA LYS A 58 -16.44 -1.30 -7.34
C LYS A 58 -16.89 -1.40 -5.87
N HIS A 59 -17.04 -2.62 -5.36
CA HIS A 59 -17.59 -2.91 -4.04
C HIS A 59 -16.66 -3.71 -3.12
N SER A 60 -15.51 -4.18 -3.62
CA SER A 60 -14.50 -4.84 -2.79
C SER A 60 -13.24 -3.98 -2.74
N GLY A 61 -12.46 -4.19 -1.69
CA GLY A 61 -11.17 -3.53 -1.53
C GLY A 61 -10.14 -4.52 -1.04
N CYS A 62 -8.88 -4.10 -1.06
CA CYS A 62 -7.82 -4.83 -0.40
C CYS A 62 -6.80 -3.89 0.22
N THR A 63 -6.22 -4.33 1.34
CA THR A 63 -4.95 -3.78 1.80
C THR A 63 -3.83 -4.37 0.98
N ALA A 64 -2.67 -3.71 0.97
CA ALA A 64 -1.49 -4.24 0.34
C ALA A 64 -0.25 -3.93 1.20
N VAL A 65 0.60 -4.93 1.34
CA VAL A 65 1.99 -4.74 1.77
C VAL A 65 2.89 -5.24 0.66
N THR A 66 3.84 -4.41 0.24
CA THR A 66 4.71 -4.67 -0.91
C THR A 66 6.16 -4.39 -0.56
N ALA A 67 7.06 -5.24 -1.04
CA ALA A 67 8.50 -5.08 -0.92
C ALA A 67 9.20 -5.19 -2.27
N PHE A 68 10.12 -4.28 -2.54
CA PHE A 68 11.00 -4.31 -3.71
C PHE A 68 12.45 -4.38 -3.26
N LEU A 69 13.13 -5.47 -3.60
CA LEU A 69 14.54 -5.68 -3.33
C LEU A 69 15.33 -5.36 -4.59
N ARG A 70 16.37 -4.56 -4.43
CA ARG A 70 17.26 -4.07 -5.48
C ARG A 70 18.70 -4.17 -4.94
N SER A 71 19.62 -4.63 -5.78
CA SER A 71 21.05 -4.56 -5.48
C SER A 71 21.58 -3.20 -5.92
N GLU A 72 22.32 -2.52 -5.05
CA GLU A 72 23.04 -1.27 -5.34
C GLU A 72 24.47 -1.40 -4.81
N GLU A 73 25.43 -0.76 -5.49
CA GLU A 73 26.81 -0.66 -4.99
C GLU A 73 26.86 0.38 -3.85
N ILE A 74 26.39 -0.01 -2.67
CA ILE A 74 26.39 0.83 -1.47
C ILE A 74 27.39 0.26 -0.47
N THR A 75 28.34 1.08 -0.04
CA THR A 75 29.46 0.67 0.82
C THR A 75 29.15 0.75 2.33
N ASN A 76 28.04 1.38 2.72
CA ASN A 76 27.66 1.55 4.13
C ASN A 76 26.22 1.09 4.38
N GLY A 77 26.06 -0.11 4.94
CA GLY A 77 24.82 -0.57 5.53
C GLY A 77 24.83 -0.36 7.05
N ASN A 78 23.68 -0.05 7.63
CA ASN A 78 23.52 -0.03 9.08
C ASN A 78 23.03 -1.40 9.55
N ASP A 79 23.53 -1.86 10.69
CA ASP A 79 22.96 -3.04 11.36
C ASP A 79 21.53 -2.72 11.78
N ILE A 80 20.56 -3.42 11.20
CA ILE A 80 19.16 -3.35 11.63
C ILE A 80 18.88 -4.54 12.55
N ASN A 81 18.44 -4.25 13.78
CA ASN A 81 17.70 -5.26 14.56
C ASN A 81 16.33 -5.47 13.90
N ALA A 82 15.44 -6.30 14.48
CA ALA A 82 14.07 -6.40 13.98
C ALA A 82 13.41 -5.01 13.85
N VAL A 83 13.28 -4.52 12.63
CA VAL A 83 12.72 -3.20 12.31
C VAL A 83 11.40 -3.39 11.59
N ARG A 84 10.37 -2.72 12.09
CA ARG A 84 9.09 -2.61 11.40
C ARG A 84 9.22 -1.54 10.31
N LEU A 85 9.07 -1.95 9.06
CA LEU A 85 9.13 -1.05 7.89
C LEU A 85 7.75 -0.52 7.49
N SER A 86 6.66 -1.18 7.90
CA SER A 86 5.30 -0.78 7.53
C SER A 86 4.59 0.02 8.62
N TYR A 87 3.56 0.76 8.19
CA TYR A 87 2.68 1.53 9.06
C TYR A 87 1.23 1.08 8.85
N ASP A 88 0.50 0.79 9.93
CA ASP A 88 -0.90 0.35 9.82
C ASP A 88 -1.84 1.56 9.71
N HIS A 89 -2.51 1.67 8.58
CA HIS A 89 -3.46 2.76 8.31
C HIS A 89 -4.85 2.46 8.93
N LYS A 90 -4.99 2.69 10.25
CA LYS A 90 -6.21 2.40 11.02
C LYS A 90 -6.98 3.67 11.40
N GLY A 91 -8.29 3.57 11.61
CA GLY A 91 -9.11 4.71 12.06
C GLY A 91 -8.73 5.25 13.44
N SER A 92 -8.01 4.48 14.25
CA SER A 92 -7.45 4.92 15.54
C SER A 92 -6.22 5.81 15.41
N ASP A 93 -5.62 5.91 14.21
CA ASP A 93 -4.50 6.81 13.95
C ASP A 93 -4.99 8.28 13.87
N PRO A 94 -4.48 9.19 14.73
CA PRO A 94 -4.83 10.60 14.68
C PRO A 94 -4.59 11.28 13.32
N GLN A 95 -3.55 10.90 12.58
CA GLN A 95 -3.23 11.51 11.28
C GLN A 95 -4.22 11.06 10.21
N GLU A 96 -4.54 9.76 10.14
CA GLU A 96 -5.58 9.26 9.23
C GLU A 96 -6.96 9.79 9.60
N ALA A 97 -7.32 9.81 10.90
CA ALA A 97 -8.59 10.37 11.35
C ALA A 97 -8.72 11.85 10.96
N LYS A 98 -7.66 12.64 11.15
CA LYS A 98 -7.61 14.04 10.72
C LYS A 98 -7.83 14.16 9.20
N ARG A 99 -7.11 13.37 8.39
CA ARG A 99 -7.24 13.36 6.93
C ARG A 99 -8.68 13.06 6.48
N ILE A 100 -9.32 12.07 7.12
CA ILE A 100 -10.71 11.68 6.81
C ILE A 100 -11.68 12.82 7.14
N VAL A 101 -11.52 13.48 8.28
CA VAL A 101 -12.37 14.61 8.69
C VAL A 101 -12.17 15.81 7.77
N GLU A 102 -10.93 16.11 7.38
CA GLU A 102 -10.62 17.18 6.42
C GLU A 102 -11.23 16.92 5.02
N ALA A 103 -11.39 15.65 4.65
CA ALA A 103 -12.09 15.24 3.43
C ALA A 103 -13.64 15.26 3.56
N GLY A 104 -14.18 15.62 4.73
CA GLY A 104 -15.63 15.68 5.00
C GLY A 104 -16.25 14.38 5.50
N GLY A 105 -15.44 13.37 5.81
CA GLY A 105 -15.88 12.12 6.43
C GLY A 105 -15.84 12.19 7.96
N PHE A 106 -16.07 11.05 8.61
CA PHE A 106 -15.90 10.91 10.06
C PHE A 106 -15.33 9.54 10.42
N VAL A 107 -14.80 9.41 11.63
CA VAL A 107 -14.39 8.12 12.19
C VAL A 107 -15.29 7.81 13.39
N MET A 108 -15.94 6.65 13.36
CA MET A 108 -16.79 6.14 14.44
C MET A 108 -16.36 4.72 14.79
N ASN A 109 -16.06 4.45 16.06
CA ASN A 109 -15.55 3.15 16.52
C ASN A 109 -14.35 2.65 15.71
N ASN A 110 -13.40 3.55 15.41
CA ASN A 110 -12.23 3.30 14.56
C ASN A 110 -12.54 2.90 13.11
N ARG A 111 -13.77 3.16 12.63
CA ARG A 111 -14.19 2.89 11.26
C ARG A 111 -14.51 4.17 10.49
N VAL A 112 -14.05 4.24 9.24
CA VAL A 112 -14.34 5.33 8.30
C VAL A 112 -15.83 5.33 7.98
N ASN A 113 -16.49 6.45 8.26
CA ASN A 113 -17.95 6.63 8.18
C ASN A 113 -18.75 5.51 8.89
N GLY A 114 -18.17 4.88 9.92
CA GLY A 114 -18.76 3.74 10.64
C GLY A 114 -18.71 2.40 9.90
N VAL A 115 -18.12 2.33 8.70
CA VAL A 115 -18.15 1.13 7.83
C VAL A 115 -16.80 0.42 7.78
N LEU A 116 -15.77 1.04 7.20
CA LEU A 116 -14.48 0.38 6.92
C LEU A 116 -13.47 0.55 8.07
N ALA A 117 -12.84 -0.55 8.48
CA ALA A 117 -11.84 -0.55 9.57
C ALA A 117 -10.44 -0.09 9.12
N VAL A 118 -10.22 -0.03 7.81
CA VAL A 118 -8.99 0.49 7.19
C VAL A 118 -9.25 1.88 6.64
N THR A 119 -8.22 2.72 6.66
CA THR A 119 -8.29 4.11 6.19
C THR A 119 -7.68 4.28 4.81
N ARG A 120 -6.98 3.25 4.31
CA ARG A 120 -6.39 3.19 2.98
C ARG A 120 -6.57 1.79 2.40
N SER A 121 -6.88 1.71 1.11
CA SER A 121 -7.05 0.46 0.36
C SER A 121 -7.01 0.73 -1.14
N LEU A 122 -6.71 -0.32 -1.90
CA LEU A 122 -7.02 -0.39 -3.33
C LEU A 122 -8.47 -0.85 -3.48
N GLY A 123 -9.23 -0.24 -4.39
CA GLY A 123 -10.67 -0.54 -4.55
C GLY A 123 -11.52 0.33 -3.63
N ASP A 124 -12.59 -0.20 -3.03
CA ASP A 124 -13.51 0.57 -2.17
C ASP A 124 -14.01 1.89 -2.79
N TYR A 125 -14.33 1.86 -4.08
CA TYR A 125 -14.62 3.06 -4.86
C TYR A 125 -15.67 3.98 -4.25
N SER A 126 -16.72 3.41 -3.64
CA SER A 126 -17.79 4.19 -2.98
C SER A 126 -17.32 5.03 -1.78
N MET A 127 -16.09 4.80 -1.29
CA MET A 127 -15.49 5.52 -0.18
C MET A 127 -14.16 6.18 -0.56
N LYS A 128 -13.82 6.29 -1.85
CA LYS A 128 -12.49 6.72 -2.31
C LYS A 128 -12.10 8.15 -1.91
N ASP A 129 -13.09 9.01 -1.63
CA ASP A 129 -12.87 10.35 -1.05
C ASP A 129 -12.24 10.29 0.35
N PHE A 130 -12.48 9.20 1.09
CA PHE A 130 -12.02 9.00 2.47
C PHE A 130 -10.98 7.88 2.58
N VAL A 131 -11.06 6.85 1.74
CA VAL A 131 -10.21 5.65 1.74
C VAL A 131 -9.33 5.64 0.51
N ILE A 132 -8.12 6.17 0.66
CA ILE A 132 -7.23 6.47 -0.47
C ILE A 132 -6.31 5.29 -0.79
N GLY A 133 -5.95 5.14 -2.07
CA GLY A 133 -4.97 4.13 -2.53
C GLY A 133 -3.50 4.53 -2.34
N LYS A 134 -3.21 5.70 -1.75
CA LYS A 134 -1.82 6.18 -1.58
C LYS A 134 -1.08 5.37 -0.49
N PRO A 135 0.08 4.77 -0.78
CA PRO A 135 0.80 3.97 0.20
C PRO A 135 1.56 4.83 1.22
N TYR A 136 2.02 4.18 2.28
CA TYR A 136 3.16 4.65 3.07
C TYR A 136 4.40 3.91 2.59
N THR A 137 5.53 4.60 2.47
CA THR A 137 6.78 4.05 1.94
C THR A 137 7.95 4.33 2.88
N THR A 138 8.84 3.35 2.98
CA THR A 138 10.13 3.41 3.69
C THR A 138 11.16 2.64 2.91
N GLU A 139 12.44 2.90 3.18
CA GLU A 139 13.54 2.11 2.64
C GLU A 139 14.58 1.82 3.72
N THR A 140 15.34 0.75 3.51
CA THR A 140 16.52 0.42 4.32
C THR A 140 17.53 -0.31 3.44
N THR A 141 18.80 -0.19 3.79
CA THR A 141 19.87 -0.99 3.19
C THR A 141 19.94 -2.34 3.90
N LEU A 142 19.95 -3.42 3.13
CA LEU A 142 20.12 -4.77 3.66
C LEU A 142 21.60 -5.14 3.71
N THR A 143 21.97 -5.91 4.73
CA THR A 143 23.31 -6.44 4.97
C THR A 143 23.25 -7.96 5.12
N GLU A 144 24.41 -8.61 5.21
CA GLU A 144 24.48 -10.06 5.48
C GLU A 144 23.88 -10.46 6.84
N LYS A 145 23.62 -9.49 7.73
CA LYS A 145 22.99 -9.72 9.04
C LYS A 145 21.47 -9.73 9.00
N ASP A 146 20.87 -9.54 7.83
CA ASP A 146 19.42 -9.46 7.62
C ASP A 146 18.89 -10.75 6.95
N PRO A 147 18.62 -11.82 7.73
CA PRO A 147 18.37 -13.15 7.18
C PRO A 147 17.00 -13.32 6.52
N PHE A 148 16.03 -12.47 6.87
CA PHE A 148 14.67 -12.59 6.37
C PHE A 148 13.94 -11.24 6.33
N LEU A 149 12.98 -11.18 5.42
CA LEU A 149 11.95 -10.15 5.36
C LEU A 149 10.59 -10.84 5.49
N ILE A 150 9.74 -10.34 6.39
CA ILE A 150 8.41 -10.91 6.63
C ILE A 150 7.35 -9.94 6.11
N LEU A 151 6.46 -10.45 5.26
CA LEU A 151 5.21 -9.81 4.88
C LEU A 151 4.09 -10.69 5.42
N ALA A 152 3.07 -10.10 6.03
CA ALA A 152 1.89 -10.80 6.54
C ALA A 152 0.65 -9.91 6.46
N CYS A 153 -0.53 -10.53 6.46
CA CYS A 153 -1.80 -9.88 6.80
C CYS A 153 -2.03 -9.94 8.33
N ASP A 154 -3.05 -9.23 8.82
CA ASP A 154 -3.39 -9.14 10.25
C ASP A 154 -4.08 -10.38 10.84
#